data_AF-A0A357WUK7-F1
#
_entry.id   AF-A0A357WUK7-F1
#
_cell.length_a   1.000
_cell.length_b   1.000
_cell.length_c   1.000
_cell.angle_alpha   90.00
_cell.angle_beta   90.00
_cell.angle_gamma   90.00
#
_symmetry.space_group_name_H-M   'P 1'
#
loop_
_entity.id
_entity.type
_entity.pdbx_description
1 polymer ?
#
loop_
_entity_poly.entity_id
_entity_poly.type
_entity_poly.pdbx_seq_one_letter_code
_entity_poly.pdbx_strand_id
1 'polypeptide(L)'
;KDYISTPKSNMYQSLHTTVISKEKIPFEVQIRTWEMHYTAEYGIAAHWKYKLGIQRKDKLEERLAWVRQFIENQKDVDDAEDIIRSIKTDLSSDDVFVFTPKGDVITLPVGATVIDFAYAIHSAVGNRMVGAKVDGRIVSIDYEVKT
;
A
#
# COMPACT_ATOMS: atom_id res chain seq x y z
N LYS A 1 10.16 -12.54 23.77
CA LYS A 1 8.91 -12.16 23.08
C LYS A 1 9.14 -12.23 21.59
N ASP A 2 8.24 -12.89 20.86
CA ASP A 2 8.35 -13.08 19.42
C ASP A 2 7.35 -12.19 18.68
N TYR A 3 7.78 -10.96 18.34
CA TYR A 3 6.98 -10.06 17.52
C TYR A 3 7.13 -10.32 16.02
N ILE A 4 7.89 -11.35 15.60
CA ILE A 4 7.91 -11.78 14.20
C ILE A 4 6.67 -12.64 13.94
N SER A 5 6.41 -13.63 14.81
CA SER A 5 5.25 -14.52 14.73
C SER A 5 3.95 -13.84 15.14
N THR A 6 4.03 -12.84 16.03
CA THR A 6 2.87 -12.04 16.47
C THR A 6 3.18 -10.54 16.38
N PRO A 7 3.11 -9.95 15.16
CA PRO A 7 3.41 -8.54 14.95
C PRO A 7 2.47 -7.63 15.73
N LYS A 8 2.96 -6.45 16.11
CA LYS A 8 2.10 -5.41 16.72
C LYS A 8 1.25 -4.72 15.65
N SER A 9 0.21 -3.99 16.08
CA SER A 9 -0.71 -3.25 15.20
C SER A 9 -0.04 -2.24 14.27
N ASN A 10 1.12 -1.70 14.65
CA ASN A 10 1.95 -0.81 13.83
C ASN A 10 2.92 -1.57 12.90
N MET A 11 2.71 -2.87 12.66
CA MET A 11 3.57 -3.77 11.87
C MET A 11 4.99 -3.92 12.43
N TYR A 12 5.23 -3.57 13.70
CA TYR A 12 6.53 -3.77 14.34
C TYR A 12 6.84 -5.26 14.47
N GLN A 13 8.03 -5.63 13.99
CA GLN A 13 8.57 -6.99 14.05
C GLN A 13 9.99 -6.99 14.64
N SER A 14 10.21 -7.82 15.67
CA SER A 14 11.50 -8.01 16.33
C SER A 14 11.42 -9.20 17.32
N LEU A 15 12.53 -9.88 17.56
CA LEU A 15 12.68 -10.84 18.65
C LEU A 15 13.27 -10.13 19.86
N HIS A 16 12.59 -10.20 21.01
CA HIS A 16 13.06 -9.60 22.26
C HIS A 16 13.43 -10.70 23.24
N THR A 17 14.60 -10.59 23.87
CA THR A 17 15.00 -11.48 24.96
C THR A 17 15.70 -10.69 26.06
N THR A 18 15.45 -11.04 27.32
CA THR A 18 16.13 -10.42 28.45
C THR A 18 17.24 -11.34 28.92
N VAL A 19 18.45 -10.82 29.03
CA VAL A 19 19.64 -11.56 29.45
C VAL A 19 20.31 -10.83 30.62
N ILE A 20 21.06 -11.57 31.42
CA ILE A 20 21.79 -11.02 32.56
C ILE A 20 23.27 -10.94 32.18
N SER A 21 23.87 -9.75 32.32
CA SER A 21 25.29 -9.55 32.06
C SER A 21 26.16 -10.20 33.14
N LYS A 22 27.46 -10.34 32.89
CA LYS A 22 28.43 -10.84 33.88
C LYS A 22 28.45 -10.01 35.17
N GLU A 23 28.07 -8.73 35.08
CA GLU A 23 27.97 -7.81 36.22
C GLU A 23 26.60 -7.90 36.94
N LYS A 24 25.79 -8.91 36.62
CA LYS A 24 24.42 -9.11 37.14
C LYS A 24 23.43 -8.00 36.80
N ILE A 25 23.74 -7.18 35.79
CA ILE A 25 22.85 -6.15 35.29
C ILE A 25 21.96 -6.77 34.20
N PRO A 26 20.62 -6.76 34.34
CA PRO A 26 19.72 -7.24 33.30
C PRO A 26 19.69 -6.25 32.14
N PHE A 27 19.74 -6.76 30.91
CA PHE A 27 19.52 -5.96 29.70
C PHE A 27 18.67 -6.71 28.69
N GLU A 28 17.95 -5.96 27.86
CA GLU A 28 17.14 -6.52 26.79
C GLU A 28 17.93 -6.50 25.47
N VAL A 29 17.90 -7.62 24.77
CA VAL A 29 18.44 -7.78 23.42
C VAL A 29 17.27 -7.84 22.45
N GLN A 30 17.34 -7.03 21.40
CA GLN A 30 16.36 -6.99 20.33
C GLN A 30 17.04 -7.38 19.02
N ILE A 31 16.52 -8.41 18.35
CA ILE A 31 17.06 -8.96 17.10
C ILE A 31 16.02 -8.77 15.99
N ARG A 32 16.42 -8.11 14.91
CA ARG A 32 15.56 -7.82 13.75
C ARG A 32 16.41 -7.67 12.50
N THR A 33 15.80 -7.87 11.32
CA THR A 33 16.47 -7.61 10.04
C THR A 33 16.56 -6.11 9.77
N TRP A 34 17.42 -5.70 8.83
CA TRP A 34 17.48 -4.32 8.37
C TRP A 34 16.14 -3.81 7.84
N GLU A 35 15.40 -4.68 7.16
CA GLU A 35 14.05 -4.43 6.66
C GLU A 35 13.08 -4.08 7.81
N MET A 36 13.06 -4.91 8.86
CA MET A 36 12.26 -4.69 10.06
C MET A 36 12.69 -3.46 10.84
N HIS A 37 14.00 -3.16 10.88
CA HIS A 37 14.52 -1.96 11.52
C HIS A 37 14.01 -0.71 10.82
N TYR A 38 14.03 -0.67 9.48
CA TYR A 38 13.53 0.45 8.71
C TYR A 38 12.03 0.69 8.93
N THR A 39 11.23 -0.37 8.93
CA THR A 39 9.79 -0.30 9.27
C THR A 39 9.56 0.21 10.70
N ALA A 40 10.40 -0.19 11.65
CA ALA A 40 10.25 0.20 13.05
C ALA A 40 10.62 1.68 13.31
N GLU A 41 11.61 2.22 12.61
CA GLU A 41 12.06 3.63 12.75
C GLU A 41 11.16 4.61 11.98
N TYR A 42 10.79 4.24 10.75
CA TYR A 42 10.15 5.16 9.82
C TYR A 42 8.70 4.79 9.48
N GLY A 43 8.19 3.71 10.06
CA GLY A 43 6.84 3.22 9.82
C GLY A 43 6.65 2.57 8.43
N ILE A 44 5.40 2.19 8.15
CA ILE A 44 5.01 1.50 6.91
C ILE A 44 5.22 2.39 5.67
N ALA A 45 5.08 3.72 5.83
CA ALA A 45 5.21 4.69 4.74
C ALA A 45 6.63 4.76 4.14
N ALA A 46 7.66 4.52 4.94
CA ALA A 46 9.02 4.47 4.44
C ALA A 46 9.32 3.12 3.77
N HIS A 47 8.75 2.04 4.30
CA HIS A 47 8.95 0.70 3.78
C HIS A 47 8.42 0.49 2.36
N TRP A 48 7.37 1.24 2.00
CA TRP A 48 6.79 1.23 0.67
C TRP A 48 7.77 1.69 -0.41
N LYS A 49 8.66 2.66 -0.11
CA LYS A 49 9.66 3.19 -1.05
C LYS A 49 10.72 2.15 -1.43
N TYR A 50 11.07 1.25 -0.51
CA TYR A 50 12.07 0.20 -0.75
C TYR A 50 11.45 -1.04 -1.43
N LYS A 51 10.25 -1.46 -0.99
CA LYS A 51 9.62 -2.70 -1.47
C LYS A 51 9.06 -2.61 -2.89
N LEU A 52 8.76 -1.40 -3.36
CA LEU A 52 8.21 -1.19 -4.70
C LEU A 52 9.26 -1.22 -5.82
N GLY A 53 10.57 -1.19 -5.53
CA GLY A 53 11.60 -1.25 -6.58
C GLY A 53 11.40 -0.21 -7.69
N ILE A 54 10.72 0.90 -7.38
CA ILE A 54 10.33 1.91 -8.36
C ILE A 54 11.58 2.71 -8.73
N GLN A 55 12.25 2.23 -9.78
CA GLN A 55 13.22 2.96 -10.59
C GLN A 55 12.57 4.12 -11.38
N ARG A 56 11.25 4.30 -11.28
CA ARG A 56 10.52 5.29 -12.05
C ARG A 56 10.24 6.51 -11.17
N LYS A 57 10.90 7.63 -11.48
CA LYS A 57 10.58 8.97 -10.95
C LYS A 57 9.13 9.30 -11.30
N ASP A 58 8.17 8.81 -10.52
CA ASP A 58 6.77 9.10 -10.73
C ASP A 58 6.32 10.21 -9.78
N LYS A 59 5.44 11.07 -10.31
CA LYS A 59 4.71 12.20 -9.71
C LYS A 59 4.30 12.03 -8.23
N LEU A 60 4.27 10.80 -7.73
CA LEU A 60 4.05 10.45 -6.35
C LEU A 60 5.13 11.02 -5.41
N GLU A 61 6.41 11.06 -5.80
CA GLU A 61 7.46 11.68 -4.98
C GLU A 61 7.27 13.20 -4.83
N GLU A 62 6.80 13.87 -5.90
CA GLU A 62 6.54 15.31 -5.91
C GLU A 62 5.31 15.66 -5.07
N ARG A 63 4.25 14.83 -5.15
CA ARG A 63 3.04 14.95 -4.31
C ARG A 63 3.34 14.68 -2.83
N LEU A 64 4.23 13.74 -2.51
CA LEU A 64 4.62 13.41 -1.13
C LEU A 64 5.59 14.43 -0.52
N ALA A 65 6.41 15.10 -1.33
CA ALA A 65 7.28 16.18 -0.87
C ALA A 65 6.47 17.38 -0.36
N TRP A 66 5.36 17.73 -1.04
CA TRP A 66 4.43 18.76 -0.59
C TRP A 66 3.78 18.41 0.75
N VAL A 67 3.34 17.16 0.93
CA VAL A 67 2.75 16.70 2.21
C VAL A 67 3.75 16.81 3.37
N ARG A 68 5.02 16.48 3.15
CA ARG A 68 6.08 16.65 4.17
C ARG A 68 6.33 18.11 4.51
N GLN A 69 6.41 18.98 3.51
CA GLN A 69 6.66 20.42 3.70
C GLN A 69 5.46 21.12 4.39
N PHE A 70 4.25 20.58 4.24
CA PHE A 70 3.03 21.12 4.85
C PHE A 70 2.88 20.70 6.32
N ILE A 71 3.23 19.45 6.67
CA ILE A 71 3.22 18.96 8.05
C ILE A 71 4.28 19.67 8.91
N GLU A 72 5.43 20.00 8.33
CA GLU A 72 6.50 20.71 9.04
C GLU A 72 6.11 22.17 9.38
N ASN A 73 5.20 22.76 8.60
CA ASN A 73 4.70 24.13 8.76
C ASN A 73 3.48 24.26 9.68
N GLN A 74 2.83 23.17 10.10
CA GLN A 74 1.58 23.20 10.89
C GLN A 74 1.72 22.56 12.28
N LYS A 75 2.62 23.12 13.10
CA LYS A 75 2.58 22.88 14.56
C LYS A 75 1.42 23.57 15.27
N ASP A 76 0.56 24.30 14.55
CA ASP A 76 -0.60 24.99 15.08
C ASP A 76 -1.83 24.67 14.21
N VAL A 77 -2.98 24.53 14.87
CA VAL A 77 -4.36 24.33 14.37
C VAL A 77 -4.92 22.89 14.52
N ASP A 78 -6.08 22.83 15.16
CA ASP A 78 -6.64 21.75 16.00
C ASP A 78 -7.75 20.94 15.31
N ASP A 79 -7.78 20.88 13.97
CA ASP A 79 -8.88 20.22 13.23
C ASP A 79 -8.37 19.05 12.37
N ALA A 80 -7.93 17.99 13.04
CA ALA A 80 -7.43 16.77 12.40
C ALA A 80 -8.52 16.01 11.60
N GLU A 81 -9.81 16.16 11.93
CA GLU A 81 -10.90 15.37 11.33
C GLU A 81 -11.29 15.84 9.91
N ASP A 82 -11.33 17.15 9.67
CA ASP A 82 -11.61 17.69 8.33
C ASP A 82 -10.44 17.48 7.36
N ILE A 83 -9.21 17.41 7.91
CA ILE A 83 -7.98 17.11 7.16
C ILE A 83 -7.94 15.63 6.76
N ILE A 84 -8.36 14.71 7.62
CA ILE A 84 -8.45 13.28 7.24
C ILE A 84 -9.47 13.10 6.11
N ARG A 85 -10.57 13.86 6.09
CA ARG A 85 -11.54 13.79 4.99
C ARG A 85 -10.99 14.30 3.66
N SER A 86 -10.28 15.43 3.65
CA SER A 86 -9.68 15.97 2.41
C SER A 86 -8.52 15.10 1.91
N ILE A 87 -7.65 14.65 2.82
CA ILE A 87 -6.57 13.71 2.52
C ILE A 87 -7.12 12.38 2.01
N LYS A 88 -8.21 11.85 2.58
CA LYS A 88 -8.85 10.61 2.13
C LYS A 88 -9.56 10.76 0.79
N THR A 89 -9.92 11.98 0.41
CA THR A 89 -10.48 12.31 -0.92
C THR A 89 -9.40 12.48 -1.98
N ASP A 90 -8.20 12.94 -1.61
CA ASP A 90 -7.04 13.05 -2.52
C ASP A 90 -6.16 11.78 -2.56
N LEU A 91 -6.20 10.94 -1.51
CA LEU A 91 -5.52 9.64 -1.40
C LEU A 91 -6.43 8.46 -1.72
N SER A 92 -7.72 8.66 -1.99
CA SER A 92 -8.56 7.61 -2.57
C SER A 92 -7.93 7.27 -3.90
N SER A 93 -7.25 6.14 -3.91
CA SER A 93 -6.44 5.67 -5.01
C SER A 93 -7.31 5.73 -6.26
N ASP A 94 -6.88 6.48 -7.27
CA ASP A 94 -7.48 6.49 -8.60
C ASP A 94 -7.29 5.13 -9.31
N ASP A 95 -7.25 4.04 -8.54
CA ASP A 95 -6.98 2.68 -8.97
C ASP A 95 -8.07 1.74 -8.42
N VAL A 96 -8.66 0.95 -9.31
CA VAL A 96 -9.58 -0.14 -9.03
C VAL A 96 -8.87 -1.48 -9.16
N PHE A 97 -9.23 -2.43 -8.28
CA PHE A 97 -8.62 -3.76 -8.25
C PHE A 97 -9.62 -4.77 -8.81
N VAL A 98 -9.23 -5.46 -9.87
CA VAL A 98 -10.10 -6.43 -10.54
C VAL A 98 -9.48 -7.81 -10.46
N PHE A 99 -10.28 -8.79 -10.04
CA PHE A 99 -9.86 -10.18 -9.96
C PHE A 99 -10.11 -10.90 -11.28
N THR A 100 -9.12 -11.68 -11.72
CA THR A 100 -9.32 -12.65 -12.80
C THR A 100 -10.00 -13.90 -12.24
N PRO A 101 -10.69 -14.71 -13.07
CA PRO A 101 -11.26 -15.99 -12.63
C PRO A 101 -10.24 -16.99 -12.07
N LYS A 102 -8.94 -16.78 -12.36
CA LYS A 102 -7.83 -17.60 -11.84
C LYS A 102 -7.32 -17.12 -10.47
N GLY A 103 -7.81 -15.98 -9.97
CA GLY A 103 -7.41 -15.40 -8.69
C GLY A 103 -6.28 -14.36 -8.78
N ASP A 104 -5.85 -13.99 -9.99
CA ASP A 104 -4.87 -12.91 -10.17
C ASP A 104 -5.52 -11.55 -9.97
N VAL A 105 -4.78 -10.58 -9.44
CA VAL A 105 -5.25 -9.20 -9.24
C VAL A 105 -4.62 -8.29 -10.29
N ILE A 106 -5.45 -7.52 -10.99
CA ILE A 106 -5.03 -6.50 -11.93
C ILE A 106 -5.48 -5.14 -11.41
N THR A 107 -4.54 -4.19 -11.35
CA THR A 107 -4.81 -2.80 -10.99
C THR A 107 -5.05 -1.99 -12.26
N LEU A 108 -6.17 -1.26 -12.30
CA LEU A 108 -6.56 -0.38 -13.39
C LEU A 108 -6.94 1.00 -12.85
N PRO A 109 -6.86 2.08 -13.63
CA PRO A 109 -7.31 3.38 -13.17
C PRO A 109 -8.83 3.40 -12.92
N VAL A 110 -9.29 4.27 -12.03
CA VAL A 110 -10.72 4.53 -11.80
C VAL A 110 -11.38 4.98 -13.11
N GLY A 111 -12.54 4.42 -13.40
CA GLY A 111 -13.24 4.61 -14.67
C GLY A 111 -12.76 3.70 -15.80
N ALA A 112 -11.81 2.79 -15.54
CA ALA A 112 -11.45 1.76 -16.50
C ALA A 112 -12.65 0.87 -16.81
N THR A 113 -12.74 0.45 -18.07
CA THR A 113 -13.81 -0.42 -18.55
C THR A 113 -13.36 -1.87 -18.59
N VAL A 114 -14.31 -2.78 -18.81
CA VAL A 114 -14.01 -4.19 -19.08
C VAL A 114 -13.13 -4.39 -20.33
N ILE A 115 -13.09 -3.42 -21.25
CA ILE A 115 -12.17 -3.42 -22.39
C ILE A 115 -10.74 -3.22 -21.91
N ASP A 116 -10.51 -2.21 -21.06
CA ASP A 116 -9.19 -1.93 -20.50
C ASP A 116 -8.65 -3.13 -19.71
N PHE A 117 -9.52 -3.80 -18.97
CA PHE A 117 -9.19 -5.06 -18.29
C PHE A 117 -8.78 -6.17 -19.27
N ALA A 118 -9.49 -6.34 -20.39
CA ALA A 118 -9.14 -7.34 -21.39
C ALA A 118 -7.77 -7.05 -22.05
N TYR A 119 -7.46 -5.79 -22.31
CA TYR A 119 -6.16 -5.37 -22.84
C TYR A 119 -5.03 -5.49 -21.81
N ALA A 120 -5.32 -5.24 -20.53
CA ALA A 120 -4.37 -5.43 -19.44
C ALA A 120 -3.98 -6.91 -19.26
N ILE A 121 -4.90 -7.85 -19.55
CA ILE A 121 -4.59 -9.28 -19.59
C ILE A 121 -3.66 -9.60 -20.77
N HIS A 122 -4.09 -9.27 -22.00
CA HIS A 122 -3.29 -9.45 -23.21
C HIS A 122 -3.94 -8.76 -24.42
N SER A 123 -3.14 -8.17 -25.31
CA SER A 123 -3.64 -7.51 -26.53
C SER A 123 -4.51 -8.41 -27.41
N ALA A 124 -4.12 -9.67 -27.60
CA ALA A 124 -4.92 -10.67 -28.32
C ALA A 124 -6.27 -11.01 -27.66
N VAL A 125 -6.38 -10.86 -26.33
CA VAL A 125 -7.64 -11.06 -25.59
C VAL A 125 -8.55 -9.85 -25.79
N GLY A 126 -8.02 -8.64 -25.65
CA GLY A 126 -8.73 -7.40 -25.98
C GLY A 126 -9.25 -7.37 -27.43
N ASN A 127 -8.40 -7.72 -28.41
CA ASN A 127 -8.77 -7.74 -29.82
C ASN A 127 -9.85 -8.78 -30.19
N ARG A 128 -10.00 -9.86 -29.40
CA ARG A 128 -10.97 -10.94 -29.65
C ARG A 128 -12.17 -10.90 -28.70
N MET A 129 -12.26 -9.89 -27.82
CA MET A 129 -13.36 -9.82 -26.86
C MET A 129 -14.69 -9.59 -27.57
N VAL A 130 -15.72 -10.31 -27.14
CA VAL A 130 -17.09 -10.19 -27.68
C VAL A 130 -18.11 -9.77 -26.62
N GLY A 131 -17.73 -9.85 -25.35
CA GLY A 131 -18.57 -9.51 -24.22
C GLY A 131 -17.81 -9.73 -22.92
N ALA A 132 -18.37 -9.24 -21.81
CA ALA A 132 -17.76 -9.32 -20.50
C ALA A 132 -18.74 -9.89 -19.46
N LYS A 133 -18.18 -10.54 -18.44
CA LYS A 133 -18.92 -11.12 -17.33
C LYS A 133 -18.24 -10.70 -16.03
N VAL A 134 -18.99 -10.00 -15.18
CA VAL A 134 -18.53 -9.52 -13.86
C VAL A 134 -19.41 -10.20 -12.81
N ASP A 135 -18.79 -10.84 -11.82
CA ASP A 135 -19.47 -11.55 -10.71
C ASP A 135 -20.63 -12.45 -11.13
N GLY A 136 -20.44 -13.21 -12.20
CA GLY A 136 -21.48 -14.14 -12.65
C GLY A 136 -22.51 -13.53 -13.62
N ARG A 137 -22.50 -12.21 -13.85
CA ARG A 137 -23.50 -11.49 -14.67
C ARG A 137 -22.90 -10.92 -15.95
N ILE A 138 -23.65 -11.01 -17.04
CA ILE A 138 -23.25 -10.38 -18.31
C ILE A 138 -23.41 -8.86 -18.16
N VAL A 139 -22.37 -8.13 -18.52
CA VAL A 139 -22.35 -6.66 -18.48
C VAL A 139 -22.08 -6.11 -19.89
N SER A 140 -22.38 -4.83 -20.09
CA SER A 140 -22.03 -4.12 -21.31
C SER A 140 -20.51 -3.94 -21.43
N ILE A 141 -20.01 -3.71 -22.64
CA ILE A 141 -18.57 -3.57 -22.90
C ILE A 141 -17.99 -2.25 -22.39
N ASP A 142 -18.83 -1.25 -22.17
CA ASP A 142 -18.51 0.06 -21.58
C ASP A 142 -18.66 0.06 -20.05
N TYR A 143 -18.97 -1.10 -19.44
CA TYR A 143 -19.10 -1.21 -18.00
C TYR A 143 -17.78 -0.87 -17.30
N GLU A 144 -17.84 0.15 -16.43
CA GLU A 144 -16.72 0.54 -15.57
C GLU A 144 -16.50 -0.49 -14.47
N VAL A 145 -15.29 -1.02 -14.39
CA VAL A 145 -14.90 -2.00 -13.37
C VAL A 145 -14.72 -1.31 -12.03
N LYS A 146 -15.18 -1.98 -10.97
CA LYS A 146 -15.17 -1.48 -9.59
C LYS A 146 -14.59 -2.56 -8.69
N THR A 147 -13.91 -2.12 -7.62
CA THR A 147 -13.38 -2.99 -6.57
C THR A 147 -14.49 -3.66 -5.77
#